data_AF-A0A143HCW6-F1
#
_entry.id   AF-A0A143HCW6-F1
#
_cell.length_a   1.000
_cell.length_b   1.000
_cell.length_c   1.000
_cell.angle_alpha   90.00
_cell.angle_beta   90.00
_cell.angle_gamma   90.00
#
_symmetry.space_group_name_H-M   'P 1'
#
loop_
_entity.id
_entity.type
_entity.pdbx_description
1 polymer ?
#
loop_
_entity_poly.entity_id
_entity_poly.type
_entity_poly.pdbx_seq_one_letter_code
_entity_poly.pdbx_strand_id
1 'polypeptide(L)'
;MGKKQQSNKKSILMDLIFYAALPYFIWKFGREPFGDYIAMLITTIPGFVYTIYSFIIDKQFNFTGIFILGTLAIGTTVDLLSGSAEQMIWNGVYLSLFYSSLYFVLLVMKRPVSLYFAIDFVYLQGHERKASKTLFFQKGIFKWFQYIQVIYIIRGLFMSGLTVFLLKNYGLDGYGEMLVFKQIANWIFSGLIIGLFFYINIPVQNYIVKQENQLQNNNITREESNVVAE
;
A
#
# COMPACT_ATOMS: atom_id res chain seq x y z
N MET A 1 28.72 -4.54 0.43
CA MET A 1 27.44 -4.76 1.15
C MET A 1 27.16 -3.76 2.30
N GLY A 2 28.14 -3.04 2.88
CA GLY A 2 27.92 -2.14 4.02
C GLY A 2 27.19 -0.81 3.76
N LYS A 3 27.31 -0.19 2.58
CA LYS A 3 26.62 1.11 2.28
C LYS A 3 25.11 0.99 2.07
N LYS A 4 24.64 -0.14 1.52
CA LYS A 4 23.20 -0.36 1.21
C LYS A 4 22.36 -0.57 2.48
N GLN A 5 22.96 -1.15 3.52
CA GLN A 5 22.29 -1.44 4.80
C GLN A 5 22.16 -0.18 5.70
N GLN A 6 23.10 0.76 5.59
CA GLN A 6 23.08 2.03 6.33
C GLN A 6 21.99 2.99 5.81
N SER A 7 21.70 2.96 4.50
CA SER A 7 20.62 3.73 3.88
C SER A 7 19.24 3.25 4.35
N ASN A 8 19.02 1.94 4.43
CA ASN A 8 17.72 1.37 4.86
C ASN A 8 17.39 1.68 6.33
N LYS A 9 18.39 1.62 7.24
CA LYS A 9 18.18 1.97 8.66
C LYS A 9 17.82 3.45 8.85
N LYS A 10 18.44 4.34 8.06
CA LYS A 10 18.10 5.78 8.07
C LYS A 10 16.70 6.03 7.53
N SER A 11 16.27 5.31 6.48
CA SER A 11 14.91 5.44 5.94
C SER A 11 13.83 5.04 6.95
N ILE A 12 13.99 3.87 7.59
CA ILE A 12 13.03 3.38 8.60
C ILE A 12 12.98 4.33 9.81
N LEU A 13 14.11 4.89 10.22
CA LEU A 13 14.16 5.88 11.29
C LEU A 13 13.44 7.17 10.90
N MET A 14 13.62 7.65 9.67
CA MET A 14 12.89 8.81 9.15
C MET A 14 11.39 8.53 9.11
N ASP A 15 10.95 7.36 8.63
CA ASP A 15 9.54 6.97 8.62
C ASP A 15 8.94 7.00 10.03
N LEU A 16 9.67 6.46 11.02
CA LEU A 16 9.25 6.48 12.42
C LEU A 16 9.09 7.91 12.96
N ILE A 17 10.02 8.80 12.61
CA ILE A 17 10.01 10.19 13.07
C ILE A 17 8.85 10.96 12.44
N PHE A 18 8.70 10.92 11.12
CA PHE A 18 7.72 11.73 10.40
C PHE A 18 6.29 11.21 10.50
N TYR A 19 6.08 9.89 10.64
CA TYR A 19 4.73 9.32 10.73
C TYR A 19 4.29 8.95 12.14
N ALA A 20 5.19 8.91 13.14
CA ALA A 20 4.82 8.54 14.51
C ALA A 20 5.26 9.58 15.56
N ALA A 21 6.57 9.82 15.68
CA ALA A 21 7.11 10.63 16.77
C ALA A 21 6.69 12.10 16.67
N LEU A 22 6.83 12.71 15.49
CA LEU A 22 6.46 14.11 15.26
C LEU A 22 4.94 14.34 15.41
N PRO A 23 4.05 13.55 14.77
CA PRO A 23 2.61 13.67 15.01
C PRO A 23 2.23 13.57 16.49
N TYR A 24 2.77 12.60 17.22
CA TYR A 24 2.48 12.46 18.66
C TYR A 24 2.97 13.67 19.47
N PHE A 25 4.18 14.16 19.19
CA PHE A 25 4.72 15.34 19.85
C PHE A 25 3.89 16.60 19.55
N ILE A 26 3.52 16.81 18.28
CA ILE A 26 2.69 17.94 17.86
C ILE A 26 1.32 17.88 18.54
N TRP A 27 0.69 16.71 18.64
CA TRP A 27 -0.56 16.58 19.38
C TRP A 27 -0.38 16.98 20.84
N LYS A 28 0.62 16.40 21.53
CA LYS A 28 0.84 16.62 22.96
C LYS A 28 1.06 18.09 23.33
N PHE A 29 1.80 18.83 22.51
CA PHE A 29 2.15 20.23 22.80
C PHE A 29 1.30 21.25 22.04
N GLY A 30 0.69 20.87 20.92
CA GLY A 30 -0.12 21.74 20.07
C GLY A 30 -1.58 21.81 20.50
N ARG A 31 -2.07 20.83 21.26
CA ARG A 31 -3.46 20.77 21.70
C ARG A 31 -3.88 21.98 22.56
N GLU A 32 -3.13 22.27 23.62
CA GLU A 32 -3.43 23.39 24.51
C GLU A 32 -3.46 24.76 23.80
N PRO A 33 -2.46 25.15 22.98
CA PRO A 33 -2.44 26.47 22.36
C PRO A 33 -3.39 26.63 21.16
N PHE A 34 -3.70 25.56 20.43
CA PHE A 34 -4.42 25.67 19.14
C PHE A 34 -5.81 25.00 19.13
N GLY A 35 -6.13 24.22 20.16
CA GLY A 35 -7.34 23.40 20.22
C GLY A 35 -7.25 22.14 19.34
N ASP A 36 -8.20 21.23 19.55
CA ASP A 36 -8.13 19.86 19.03
C ASP A 36 -8.03 19.80 17.50
N TYR A 37 -8.89 20.55 16.79
CA TYR A 37 -8.97 20.48 15.34
C TYR A 37 -7.69 20.97 14.65
N ILE A 38 -7.17 22.13 15.07
CA ILE A 38 -5.96 22.70 14.48
C ILE A 38 -4.74 21.87 14.85
N ALA A 39 -4.65 21.39 16.10
CA ALA A 39 -3.59 20.47 16.51
C ALA A 39 -3.58 19.20 15.64
N MET A 40 -4.75 18.59 15.40
CA MET A 40 -4.88 17.43 14.51
C MET A 40 -4.42 17.74 13.07
N LEU A 41 -4.81 18.88 12.50
CA LEU A 41 -4.35 19.27 11.16
C LEU A 41 -2.83 19.43 11.10
N ILE A 42 -2.21 20.06 12.10
CA ILE A 42 -0.75 20.23 12.13
C ILE A 42 -0.05 18.86 12.24
N THR A 43 -0.67 17.87 12.90
CA THR A 43 -0.10 16.51 13.01
C THR A 43 0.03 15.79 11.65
N THR A 44 -0.75 16.18 10.64
CA THR A 44 -0.68 15.57 9.29
C THR A 44 0.43 16.17 8.43
N ILE A 45 0.89 17.39 8.74
CA ILE A 45 1.90 18.12 7.97
C ILE A 45 3.22 17.36 7.83
N PRO A 46 3.82 16.79 8.90
CA PRO A 46 5.09 16.07 8.78
C PRO A 46 5.02 14.91 7.78
N GLY A 47 3.97 14.09 7.86
CA GLY A 47 3.77 12.96 6.96
C GLY A 47 3.55 13.41 5.51
N PHE A 48 2.75 14.47 5.31
CA PHE A 48 2.51 15.06 3.99
C PHE A 48 3.80 15.56 3.34
N VAL A 49 4.57 16.39 4.04
CA VAL A 49 5.84 16.96 3.57
C VAL A 49 6.84 15.84 3.25
N TYR A 50 6.95 14.87 4.15
CA TYR A 50 7.86 13.73 3.95
C TYR A 50 7.46 12.89 2.74
N THR A 51 6.17 12.63 2.53
CA THR A 51 5.69 11.88 1.36
C THR A 51 6.04 12.60 0.05
N ILE A 52 5.79 13.91 -0.02
CA ILE A 52 6.08 14.71 -1.22
C ILE A 52 7.59 14.76 -1.47
N TYR A 53 8.38 15.00 -0.43
CA TYR A 53 9.83 15.03 -0.52
C TYR A 53 10.39 13.72 -1.10
N SER A 54 9.98 12.58 -0.53
CA SER A 54 10.38 11.25 -0.99
C SER A 54 9.92 11.00 -2.43
N PHE A 55 8.70 11.39 -2.78
CA PHE A 55 8.18 11.26 -4.13
C PHE A 55 9.03 12.02 -5.17
N ILE A 56 9.44 13.25 -4.86
CA ILE A 56 10.24 14.10 -5.77
C ILE A 56 11.63 13.50 -5.98
N ILE A 57 12.27 13.01 -4.90
CA ILE A 57 13.62 12.43 -4.96
C ILE A 57 13.61 11.11 -5.72
N ASP A 58 12.65 10.24 -5.42
CA ASP A 58 12.56 8.91 -6.02
C ASP A 58 11.94 8.95 -7.43
N LYS A 59 11.48 10.13 -7.89
CA LYS A 59 10.88 10.37 -9.21
C LYS A 59 9.78 9.36 -9.54
N GLN A 60 8.89 9.09 -8.60
CA GLN A 60 7.84 8.08 -8.74
C GLN A 60 6.68 8.52 -9.65
N PHE A 61 6.94 9.02 -10.86
CA PHE A 61 5.94 9.42 -11.86
C PHE A 61 5.24 8.22 -12.54
N ASN A 62 5.08 7.13 -11.80
CA ASN A 62 4.39 5.92 -12.23
C ASN A 62 2.96 5.89 -11.64
N PHE A 63 2.20 4.84 -11.96
CA PHE A 63 0.82 4.72 -11.49
C PHE A 63 0.74 4.71 -9.96
N THR A 64 1.66 3.99 -9.31
CA THR A 64 1.76 3.87 -7.85
C THR A 64 1.97 5.21 -7.19
N GLY A 65 2.92 5.99 -7.69
CA GLY A 65 3.22 7.29 -7.10
C GLY A 65 2.09 8.30 -7.32
N ILE A 66 1.46 8.33 -8.51
CA ILE A 66 0.27 9.17 -8.75
C ILE A 66 -0.87 8.77 -7.82
N PHE A 67 -1.05 7.46 -7.59
CA PHE A 67 -2.05 6.96 -6.66
C PHE A 67 -1.77 7.42 -5.22
N ILE A 68 -0.52 7.33 -4.75
CA ILE A 68 -0.12 7.79 -3.41
C ILE A 68 -0.37 9.30 -3.28
N LEU A 69 0.06 10.11 -4.24
CA LEU A 69 -0.15 11.56 -4.21
C LEU A 69 -1.63 11.94 -4.29
N GLY A 70 -2.40 11.26 -5.13
CA GLY A 70 -3.84 11.51 -5.28
C GLY A 70 -4.59 11.19 -3.99
N THR A 71 -4.31 10.05 -3.37
CA THR A 71 -4.95 9.67 -2.10
C THR A 71 -4.54 10.58 -0.95
N LEU A 72 -3.27 11.01 -0.90
CA LEU A 72 -2.79 12.00 0.05
C LEU A 72 -3.50 13.35 -0.12
N ALA A 73 -3.61 13.85 -1.36
CA ALA A 73 -4.27 15.12 -1.66
C ALA A 73 -5.76 15.12 -1.29
N ILE A 74 -6.47 14.02 -1.61
CA ILE A 74 -7.88 13.84 -1.22
C ILE A 74 -7.99 13.82 0.31
N GLY A 75 -7.14 13.05 0.99
CA GLY A 75 -7.13 12.97 2.46
C GLY A 75 -6.93 14.34 3.11
N THR A 76 -5.87 15.05 2.74
CA THR A 76 -5.58 16.38 3.28
C THR A 76 -6.71 17.38 2.99
N THR A 77 -7.32 17.31 1.81
CA THR A 77 -8.43 18.20 1.44
C THR A 77 -9.65 17.92 2.33
N VAL A 78 -9.99 16.63 2.51
CA VAL A 78 -11.09 16.23 3.39
C VAL A 78 -10.81 16.65 4.84
N ASP A 79 -9.59 16.49 5.32
CA ASP A 79 -9.19 16.92 6.66
C ASP A 79 -9.39 18.44 6.83
N LEU A 80 -8.91 19.26 5.88
CA LEU A 80 -9.07 20.71 5.90
C LEU A 80 -10.53 21.18 5.85
N LEU A 81 -11.39 20.43 5.14
CA LEU A 81 -12.81 20.73 4.99
C LEU A 81 -13.68 20.14 6.11
N SER A 82 -13.09 19.46 7.10
CA SER A 82 -13.85 18.75 8.13
C SER A 82 -14.54 19.68 9.13
N GLY A 83 -13.99 20.88 9.38
CA GLY A 83 -14.60 21.90 10.24
C GLY A 83 -14.57 21.61 11.74
N SER A 84 -14.33 20.37 12.16
CA SER A 84 -14.12 19.99 13.57
C SER A 84 -13.23 18.74 13.69
N ALA A 85 -12.65 18.55 14.88
CA ALA A 85 -11.80 17.39 15.20
C ALA A 85 -12.56 16.06 15.06
N GLU A 86 -13.78 15.99 15.59
CA GLU A 86 -14.62 14.79 15.49
C GLU A 86 -14.97 14.47 14.05
N GLN A 87 -15.37 15.47 13.27
CA GLN A 87 -15.71 15.29 11.88
C GLN A 87 -14.48 14.84 11.06
N MET A 88 -13.28 15.32 11.38
CA MET A 88 -12.04 14.89 10.75
C MET A 88 -11.77 13.39 10.97
N ILE A 89 -12.01 12.89 12.19
CA ILE A 89 -11.87 11.45 12.47
C ILE A 89 -12.91 10.63 11.68
N TRP A 90 -14.17 11.04 11.70
CA TRP A 90 -15.24 10.35 10.95
C TRP A 90 -15.02 10.39 9.45
N ASN A 91 -14.58 11.52 8.92
CA ASN A 91 -14.24 11.66 7.51
C ASN A 91 -13.09 10.73 7.13
N GLY A 92 -12.09 10.55 7.99
CA GLY A 92 -11.04 9.54 7.81
C GLY A 92 -11.60 8.10 7.77
N VAL A 93 -12.59 7.78 8.61
CA VAL A 93 -13.30 6.49 8.59
C VAL A 93 -14.04 6.30 7.27
N TYR A 94 -14.83 7.29 6.84
CA TYR A 94 -15.58 7.23 5.58
C TYR A 94 -14.66 7.12 4.37
N LEU A 95 -13.55 7.86 4.35
CA LEU A 95 -12.59 7.82 3.27
C LEU A 95 -11.90 6.45 3.19
N SER A 96 -11.57 5.84 4.33
CA SER A 96 -11.02 4.49 4.36
C SER A 96 -12.02 3.42 3.89
N LEU A 97 -13.30 3.55 4.26
CA LEU A 97 -14.38 2.69 3.74
C LEU A 97 -14.60 2.90 2.23
N PHE A 98 -14.52 4.13 1.74
CA PHE A 98 -14.59 4.47 0.33
C PHE A 98 -13.48 3.77 -0.47
N TYR A 99 -12.22 3.89 -0.05
CA TYR A 99 -11.11 3.20 -0.72
C TYR A 99 -11.23 1.67 -0.65
N SER A 100 -11.69 1.13 0.48
CA SER A 100 -11.96 -0.30 0.62
C SER A 100 -13.02 -0.78 -0.37
N SER A 101 -14.08 0.01 -0.54
CA SER A 101 -15.15 -0.26 -1.51
C SER A 101 -14.65 -0.15 -2.95
N LEU A 102 -13.84 0.87 -3.26
CA LEU A 102 -13.21 1.02 -4.57
C LEU A 102 -12.32 -0.18 -4.90
N TYR A 103 -11.50 -0.62 -3.96
CA TYR A 103 -10.68 -1.82 -4.09
C TYR A 103 -11.51 -3.09 -4.29
N PHE A 104 -12.63 -3.21 -3.59
CA PHE A 104 -13.55 -4.33 -3.78
C PHE A 104 -14.18 -4.32 -5.18
N VAL A 105 -14.66 -3.17 -5.66
CA VAL A 105 -15.18 -3.03 -7.03
C VAL A 105 -14.13 -3.43 -8.06
N LEU A 106 -12.89 -2.94 -7.90
CA LEU A 106 -11.78 -3.27 -8.81
C LEU A 106 -11.39 -4.75 -8.76
N LEU A 107 -11.50 -5.39 -7.59
CA LEU A 107 -11.31 -6.83 -7.44
C LEU A 107 -12.38 -7.60 -8.23
N VAL A 108 -13.66 -7.23 -8.10
CA VAL A 108 -14.78 -7.85 -8.83
C VAL A 108 -14.65 -7.65 -10.35
N MET A 109 -14.20 -6.47 -10.77
CA MET A 109 -13.89 -6.16 -12.17
C MET A 109 -12.65 -6.87 -12.71
N LYS A 110 -11.97 -7.71 -11.90
CA LYS A 110 -10.72 -8.40 -12.24
C LYS A 110 -9.62 -7.43 -12.67
N ARG A 111 -9.55 -6.26 -12.03
CA ARG A 111 -8.53 -5.24 -12.23
C ARG A 111 -7.92 -4.81 -10.89
N PRO A 112 -7.29 -5.74 -10.14
CA PRO A 112 -6.73 -5.41 -8.84
C PRO A 112 -5.64 -4.35 -8.97
N VAL A 113 -5.74 -3.28 -8.19
CA VAL A 113 -4.77 -2.17 -8.11
C VAL A 113 -3.38 -2.70 -7.72
N SER A 114 -3.33 -3.69 -6.84
CA SER A 114 -2.10 -4.36 -6.40
C SER A 114 -1.24 -4.90 -7.57
N LEU A 115 -1.86 -5.30 -8.68
CA LEU A 115 -1.14 -5.75 -9.88
C LEU A 115 -0.39 -4.59 -10.54
N TYR A 116 -1.01 -3.41 -10.62
CA TYR A 116 -0.37 -2.22 -11.19
C TYR A 116 0.78 -1.73 -10.31
N PHE A 117 0.62 -1.82 -8.99
CA PHE A 117 1.71 -1.55 -8.05
C PHE A 117 2.88 -2.52 -8.25
N ALA A 118 2.60 -3.79 -8.47
CA ALA A 118 3.62 -4.79 -8.75
C ALA A 118 4.41 -4.47 -10.03
N ILE A 119 3.72 -4.07 -11.10
CA ILE A 119 4.35 -3.71 -12.39
C ILE A 119 5.32 -2.55 -12.19
N ASP A 120 4.90 -1.51 -11.47
CA ASP A 120 5.76 -0.37 -11.19
C ASP A 120 6.96 -0.75 -10.32
N PHE A 121 6.76 -1.62 -9.33
CA PHE A 121 7.83 -2.10 -8.46
C PHE A 121 8.89 -2.89 -9.23
N VAL A 122 8.50 -3.85 -10.07
CA VAL A 122 9.46 -4.63 -10.86
C VAL A 122 10.09 -3.81 -11.99
N TYR A 123 9.40 -2.77 -12.48
CA TYR A 123 9.97 -1.81 -13.41
C TYR A 123 11.14 -1.04 -12.78
N LEU A 124 11.01 -0.64 -11.51
CA LEU A 124 12.11 -0.02 -10.76
C LEU A 124 13.28 -1.00 -10.53
N GLN A 125 13.05 -2.30 -10.63
CA GLN A 125 14.09 -3.33 -10.60
C GLN A 125 14.74 -3.60 -11.97
N GLY A 126 14.32 -2.90 -13.03
CA GLY A 126 14.88 -3.01 -14.37
C GLY A 126 14.09 -3.91 -15.33
N HIS A 127 12.94 -4.46 -14.93
CA HIS A 127 12.11 -5.30 -15.81
C HIS A 127 11.24 -4.43 -16.73
N GLU A 128 11.02 -4.88 -17.97
CA GLU A 128 10.11 -4.17 -18.86
C GLU A 128 8.65 -4.25 -18.40
N ARG A 129 7.92 -3.12 -18.49
CA ARG A 129 6.50 -3.05 -18.08
C ARG A 129 5.61 -3.97 -18.89
N LYS A 130 5.82 -4.07 -20.22
CA LYS A 130 5.00 -4.89 -21.11
C LYS A 130 5.14 -6.38 -20.77
N ALA A 131 6.37 -6.85 -20.63
CA ALA A 131 6.65 -8.24 -20.23
C ALA A 131 6.04 -8.57 -18.86
N SER A 132 6.26 -7.70 -17.87
CA SER A 132 5.73 -7.86 -16.51
C SER A 132 4.20 -7.89 -16.50
N LYS A 133 3.55 -7.02 -17.28
CA LYS A 133 2.10 -7.01 -17.43
C LYS A 133 1.59 -8.33 -18.00
N THR A 134 2.16 -8.79 -19.12
CA THR A 134 1.72 -10.05 -19.74
C THR A 134 1.86 -11.23 -18.77
N LEU A 135 2.97 -11.30 -18.03
CA LEU A 135 3.23 -12.32 -17.02
C LEU A 135 2.22 -12.25 -15.86
N PHE A 136 2.01 -11.08 -15.29
CA PHE A 136 1.16 -10.91 -14.10
C PHE A 136 -0.33 -11.12 -14.35
N PHE A 137 -0.78 -11.00 -15.60
CA PHE A 137 -2.15 -11.35 -16.01
C PHE A 137 -2.35 -12.85 -16.27
N GLN A 138 -1.31 -13.68 -16.21
CA GLN A 138 -1.47 -15.13 -16.32
C GLN A 138 -2.23 -15.69 -15.11
N LYS A 139 -3.18 -16.61 -15.36
CA LYS A 139 -4.16 -17.08 -14.36
C LYS A 139 -3.54 -17.58 -13.04
N GLY A 140 -2.34 -18.18 -13.09
CA GLY A 140 -1.65 -18.65 -11.88
C GLY A 140 -1.08 -17.53 -11.01
N ILE A 141 -0.58 -16.48 -11.65
CA ILE A 141 0.08 -15.34 -10.98
C ILE A 141 -0.97 -14.30 -10.57
N PHE A 142 -1.97 -14.06 -11.42
CA PHE A 142 -3.03 -13.08 -11.22
C PHE A 142 -3.76 -13.24 -9.88
N LYS A 143 -4.02 -14.48 -9.45
CA LYS A 143 -4.68 -14.78 -8.17
C LYS A 143 -3.92 -14.24 -6.96
N TRP A 144 -2.59 -14.18 -7.01
CA TRP A 144 -1.80 -13.63 -5.92
C TRP A 144 -2.01 -12.13 -5.75
N PHE A 145 -2.14 -11.40 -6.85
CA PHE A 145 -2.50 -9.99 -6.80
C PHE A 145 -3.92 -9.78 -6.27
N GLN A 146 -4.85 -10.68 -6.57
CA GLN A 146 -6.19 -10.67 -5.96
C GLN A 146 -6.11 -10.88 -4.43
N TYR A 147 -5.27 -11.79 -3.92
CA TYR A 147 -5.08 -11.96 -2.48
C TYR A 147 -4.48 -10.71 -1.81
N ILE A 148 -3.48 -10.07 -2.43
CA ILE A 148 -2.95 -8.80 -1.93
C ILE A 148 -4.05 -7.73 -1.93
N GLN A 149 -4.88 -7.68 -2.97
CA GLN A 149 -6.00 -6.73 -3.04
C GLN A 149 -7.01 -6.96 -1.92
N VAL A 150 -7.33 -8.22 -1.60
CA VAL A 150 -8.18 -8.58 -0.45
C VAL A 150 -7.59 -8.09 0.86
N ILE A 151 -6.26 -8.18 1.05
CA ILE A 151 -5.59 -7.66 2.25
C ILE A 151 -5.70 -6.14 2.34
N TYR A 152 -5.60 -5.41 1.22
CA TYR A 152 -5.86 -3.96 1.23
C TYR A 152 -7.30 -3.63 1.68
N ILE A 153 -8.29 -4.43 1.25
CA ILE A 153 -9.69 -4.27 1.67
C ILE A 153 -9.83 -4.56 3.17
N ILE A 154 -9.30 -5.69 3.65
CA ILE A 154 -9.33 -6.07 5.07
C ILE A 154 -8.65 -5.00 5.92
N ARG A 155 -7.49 -4.50 5.49
CA ARG A 155 -6.77 -3.41 6.15
C ARG A 155 -7.67 -2.19 6.30
N GLY A 156 -8.32 -1.74 5.23
CA GLY A 156 -9.17 -0.56 5.29
C GLY A 156 -10.36 -0.74 6.24
N LEU A 157 -11.07 -1.87 6.14
CA LEU A 157 -12.17 -2.21 7.06
C LEU A 157 -11.70 -2.28 8.52
N PHE A 158 -10.56 -2.93 8.77
CA PHE A 158 -9.95 -3.02 10.09
C PHE A 158 -9.57 -1.64 10.63
N MET A 159 -8.94 -0.79 9.83
CA MET A 159 -8.50 0.55 10.25
C MET A 159 -9.70 1.47 10.55
N SER A 160 -10.78 1.37 9.76
CA SER A 160 -12.04 2.04 10.05
C SER A 160 -12.65 1.54 11.36
N GLY A 161 -12.73 0.22 11.55
CA GLY A 161 -13.26 -0.38 12.77
C GLY A 161 -12.43 -0.01 14.01
N LEU A 162 -11.10 -0.08 13.92
CA LEU A 162 -10.17 0.33 14.96
C LEU A 162 -10.36 1.80 15.31
N THR A 163 -10.48 2.68 14.32
CA THR A 163 -10.69 4.12 14.56
C THR A 163 -11.99 4.38 15.30
N VAL A 164 -13.10 3.76 14.88
CA VAL A 164 -14.39 3.88 15.58
C VAL A 164 -14.32 3.31 16.99
N PHE A 165 -13.66 2.17 17.18
CA PHE A 165 -13.47 1.56 18.49
C PHE A 165 -12.69 2.49 19.43
N LEU A 166 -11.58 3.06 18.97
CA LEU A 166 -10.77 3.94 19.80
C LEU A 166 -11.51 5.26 20.08
N LEU A 167 -12.20 5.83 19.09
CA LEU A 167 -13.00 7.05 19.28
C LEU A 167 -14.07 6.87 20.36
N LYS A 168 -14.76 5.72 20.39
CA LYS A 168 -15.78 5.43 21.40
C LYS A 168 -15.21 5.23 22.80
N ASN A 169 -13.99 4.70 22.93
CA ASN A 169 -13.39 4.39 24.24
C ASN A 169 -12.59 5.54 24.83
N TYR A 170 -11.88 6.30 23.99
CA TYR A 170 -10.93 7.32 24.42
C TYR A 170 -11.39 8.75 24.12
N GLY A 171 -12.47 8.93 23.33
CA GLY A 171 -12.94 10.26 22.91
C GLY A 171 -11.89 11.04 22.13
N LEU A 172 -12.11 12.34 21.95
CA LEU A 172 -11.13 13.22 21.29
C LEU A 172 -9.86 13.41 22.12
N ASP A 173 -9.97 13.34 23.44
CA ASP A 173 -8.86 13.51 24.37
C ASP A 173 -7.73 12.51 24.15
N GLY A 174 -8.07 11.25 23.83
CA GLY A 174 -7.09 10.20 23.59
C GLY A 174 -6.64 10.06 22.13
N TYR A 175 -6.71 11.13 21.32
CA TYR A 175 -6.25 11.10 19.93
C TYR A 175 -4.76 10.70 19.80
N GLY A 176 -3.92 11.06 20.78
CA GLY A 176 -2.51 10.67 20.81
C GLY A 176 -2.33 9.14 20.84
N GLU A 177 -3.10 8.47 21.67
CA GLU A 177 -3.17 7.02 21.79
C GLU A 177 -3.71 6.42 20.48
N MET A 178 -4.72 7.05 19.87
CA MET A 178 -5.21 6.64 18.55
C MET A 178 -4.13 6.65 17.49
N LEU A 179 -3.30 7.70 17.45
CA LEU A 179 -2.17 7.78 16.51
C LEU A 179 -1.24 6.57 16.70
N VAL A 180 -0.88 6.23 17.94
CA VAL A 180 0.00 5.11 18.25
C VAL A 180 -0.60 3.77 17.81
N PHE A 181 -1.83 3.46 18.21
CA PHE A 181 -2.49 2.20 17.83
C PHE A 181 -2.65 2.07 16.32
N LYS A 182 -3.07 3.13 15.64
CA LYS A 182 -3.23 3.16 14.18
C LYS A 182 -1.89 2.99 13.47
N GLN A 183 -0.82 3.57 14.01
CA GLN A 183 0.51 3.44 13.41
C GLN A 183 1.06 2.01 13.53
N ILE A 184 0.90 1.38 14.69
CA ILE A 184 1.28 -0.03 14.90
C ILE A 184 0.51 -0.93 13.94
N ALA A 185 -0.81 -0.76 13.84
CA ALA A 185 -1.64 -1.50 12.91
C ALA A 185 -1.18 -1.30 11.45
N ASN A 186 -0.89 -0.06 11.05
CA ASN A 186 -0.36 0.24 9.72
C ASN A 186 0.94 -0.51 9.42
N TRP A 187 1.88 -0.57 10.37
CA TRP A 187 3.13 -1.33 10.17
C TRP A 187 2.91 -2.83 10.04
N ILE A 188 2.02 -3.41 10.83
CA ILE A 188 1.66 -4.83 10.72
C ILE A 188 1.15 -5.14 9.31
N PHE A 189 0.19 -4.36 8.81
CA PHE A 189 -0.34 -4.56 7.45
C PHE A 189 0.69 -4.26 6.36
N SER A 190 1.50 -3.22 6.51
CA SER A 190 2.57 -2.92 5.54
C SER A 190 3.60 -4.05 5.48
N GLY A 191 4.01 -4.60 6.62
CA GLY A 191 4.89 -5.77 6.70
C GLY A 191 4.28 -7.00 6.02
N LEU A 192 2.99 -7.26 6.25
CA LEU A 192 2.26 -8.36 5.61
C LEU A 192 2.21 -8.20 4.08
N ILE A 193 1.85 -7.01 3.59
CA ILE A 193 1.76 -6.72 2.15
C ILE A 193 3.13 -6.85 1.47
N ILE A 194 4.16 -6.23 2.05
CA ILE A 194 5.53 -6.31 1.54
C ILE A 194 6.00 -7.77 1.51
N GLY A 195 5.75 -8.53 2.59
CA GLY A 195 6.07 -9.95 2.68
C GLY A 195 5.43 -10.76 1.56
N LEU A 196 4.17 -10.48 1.22
CA LEU A 196 3.48 -11.14 0.11
C LEU A 196 4.03 -10.75 -1.26
N PHE A 197 4.36 -9.47 -1.47
CA PHE A 197 5.02 -9.04 -2.71
C PHE A 197 6.36 -9.78 -2.92
N PHE A 198 7.15 -9.97 -1.86
CA PHE A 198 8.37 -10.79 -1.94
C PHE A 198 8.06 -12.26 -2.21
N TYR A 199 7.05 -12.82 -1.53
CA TYR A 199 6.65 -14.21 -1.67
C TYR A 199 6.19 -14.54 -3.10
N ILE A 200 5.53 -13.62 -3.81
CA ILE A 200 5.05 -13.80 -5.20
C ILE A 200 6.14 -14.25 -6.17
N ASN A 201 7.42 -13.95 -5.91
CA ASN A 201 8.52 -14.43 -6.76
C ASN A 201 8.53 -15.97 -6.87
N ILE A 202 8.21 -16.69 -5.80
CA ILE A 202 8.19 -18.16 -5.80
C ILE A 202 7.14 -18.73 -6.78
N PRO A 203 5.83 -18.39 -6.66
CA PRO A 203 4.83 -18.88 -7.60
C PRO A 203 5.03 -18.35 -9.02
N VAL A 204 5.64 -17.17 -9.21
CA VAL A 204 6.00 -16.66 -10.55
C VAL A 204 7.04 -17.57 -11.19
N GLN A 205 8.14 -17.88 -10.51
CA GLN A 205 9.19 -18.76 -11.03
C GLN A 205 8.66 -20.16 -11.33
N ASN A 206 7.88 -20.74 -10.42
CA ASN A 206 7.25 -22.04 -10.62
C ASN A 206 6.31 -22.07 -11.84
N TYR A 207 5.62 -20.95 -12.10
CA TYR A 207 4.74 -20.83 -13.25
C TYR A 207 5.52 -20.76 -14.57
N ILE A 208 6.65 -20.03 -14.60
CA ILE A 208 7.54 -19.94 -15.76
C ILE A 208 8.10 -21.33 -16.09
N VAL A 209 8.69 -22.02 -15.12
CA VAL A 209 9.24 -23.38 -15.30
C VAL A 209 8.16 -24.35 -15.80
N LYS A 210 6.93 -24.26 -15.27
CA LYS A 210 5.83 -25.10 -15.72
C LYS A 210 5.44 -24.82 -17.18
N GLN A 211 5.46 -23.57 -17.63
CA GLN A 211 5.19 -23.23 -19.03
C GLN A 211 6.29 -23.76 -19.95
N GLU A 212 7.56 -23.63 -19.57
CA GLU A 212 8.69 -24.13 -20.35
C GLU A 212 8.63 -25.65 -20.52
N ASN A 213 8.37 -26.39 -19.45
CA ASN A 213 8.22 -27.85 -19.50
C ASN A 213 7.02 -28.28 -20.37
N GLN A 214 5.91 -27.53 -20.35
CA GLN A 214 4.76 -27.81 -21.21
C GLN A 214 5.07 -27.57 -22.69
N LEU A 215 5.83 -26.51 -23.01
CA LEU A 215 6.25 -26.23 -24.38
C LEU A 215 7.22 -27.30 -24.89
N GLN A 216 8.19 -27.72 -24.08
CA GLN A 216 9.11 -28.80 -24.43
C GLN A 216 8.37 -30.11 -24.69
N ASN A 217 7.48 -30.54 -23.79
CA ASN A 217 6.71 -31.77 -23.97
C ASN A 217 5.83 -31.74 -25.23
N ASN A 218 5.17 -30.61 -25.52
CA ASN A 218 4.36 -30.47 -26.73
C ASN A 218 5.18 -30.54 -28.03
N ASN A 219 6.43 -30.05 -28.01
CA ASN A 219 7.31 -30.14 -29.17
C ASN A 219 7.78 -31.58 -29.40
N ILE A 220 8.13 -32.31 -28.33
CA ILE A 220 8.52 -33.74 -28.41
C ILE A 220 7.38 -34.57 -29.00
N THR A 221 6.14 -34.40 -28.51
CA THR A 221 4.98 -35.13 -29.05
C THR A 221 4.70 -34.84 -30.52
N ARG A 222 4.96 -33.60 -30.98
CA ARG A 222 4.80 -33.24 -32.40
C ARG A 222 5.86 -33.89 -33.28
N GLU A 223 7.10 -33.92 -32.83
CA GLU A 223 8.19 -34.61 -33.54
C GLU A 223 7.90 -36.12 -33.64
N GLU A 224 7.50 -36.77 -32.55
CA GLU A 224 7.10 -38.19 -32.55
C GLU A 224 5.94 -38.46 -33.51
N SER A 225 4.92 -37.59 -33.55
CA SER A 225 3.78 -37.76 -34.44
C SER A 225 4.12 -37.60 -35.93
N ASN A 226 5.10 -36.78 -36.27
CA ASN A 226 5.54 -36.59 -37.65
C ASN A 226 6.42 -37.75 -38.14
N VAL A 227 7.25 -38.33 -37.26
CA VAL A 227 8.09 -39.49 -37.59
C VAL A 227 7.26 -40.76 -37.84
N VAL A 228 6.09 -40.91 -37.19
CA VAL A 228 5.20 -42.07 -37.38
C VAL A 228 4.32 -41.94 -38.64
N ALA A 229 4.24 -40.74 -39.23
CA ALA A 229 3.40 -40.47 -40.41
C ALA A 229 4.17 -40.56 -41.75
N GLU A 230 5.49 -40.74 -41.72
CA GLU A 230 6.35 -41.04 -42.89
C GLU A 230 6.57 -42.55 -43.06
#